data_AF-A0A8X7E3G5-F1
#
_entry.id   AF-A0A8X7E3G5-F1
#
_cell.length_a   1.000
_cell.length_b   1.000
_cell.length_c   1.000
_cell.angle_alpha   90.00
_cell.angle_beta   90.00
_cell.angle_gamma   90.00
#
_symmetry.space_group_name_H-M   'P 1'
#
loop_
_entity.id
_entity.type
_entity.pdbx_description
1 polymer ?
#
loop_
_entity_poly.entity_id
_entity_poly.type
_entity_poly.pdbx_seq_one_letter_code
_entity_poly.pdbx_strand_id
1 'polypeptide(L)'
;MEEKAKVAIIGGGVTGLFTAYYLAKKGVTDVVVLEKKYIGYGASGRNGGGVRQQWGTRENIELTKASVGVFERIAEEVNYPIWFNQGGYLILAHTEEEKREFERMRRLQNSLGVKTRWLEPEEAREIVPEINTDFIIGANYNPTDGVLQPFLLLWGLEKWLRERGVRIYTYTPVTGFRVEDGRVRKVLTERGAVEAENVMIAAGTFCRDLAAQLGVSIPTRPERHEAMCTEGMRRWLKPMIISFRYGIYFNQTYLGEIVGGIGNPRERPGLNLSTSTWFLQAFSTIATKIIPKFRHVRILRQWAGCYDVSPDRKPIMDRLPGLENVFVSCGYSGHGVMISPAVGMIMSSMMLGEKPPFDPAPYSLDRFERGALEVEGAVVG
;
A
#
# COMPACT_ATOMS: atom_id res chain seq x y z
N MET A 1 5.87 -10.21 -29.31
CA MET A 1 4.59 -9.71 -28.79
C MET A 1 4.41 -8.33 -29.36
N GLU A 2 3.52 -8.21 -30.34
CA GLU A 2 3.05 -6.92 -30.84
C GLU A 2 1.57 -6.83 -30.44
N GLU A 3 1.24 -5.84 -29.63
CA GLU A 3 -0.11 -5.68 -29.07
C GLU A 3 -0.66 -4.30 -29.39
N LYS A 4 -1.99 -4.24 -29.48
CA LYS A 4 -2.75 -2.98 -29.43
C LYS A 4 -3.72 -3.04 -28.27
N ALA A 5 -3.83 -1.96 -27.52
CA ALA A 5 -4.76 -1.85 -26.41
C ALA A 5 -5.26 -0.42 -26.23
N LYS A 6 -6.45 -0.23 -25.65
CA LYS A 6 -6.87 1.09 -25.18
C LYS A 6 -5.98 1.59 -24.04
N VAL A 7 -5.60 0.69 -23.12
CA VAL A 7 -4.76 1.07 -21.97
C VAL A 7 -3.60 0.09 -21.79
N ALA A 8 -2.38 0.63 -21.69
CA ALA A 8 -1.21 -0.11 -21.23
C ALA A 8 -0.87 0.30 -19.79
N ILE A 9 -0.82 -0.66 -18.87
CA ILE A 9 -0.45 -0.46 -17.46
C ILE A 9 0.91 -1.10 -17.20
N ILE A 10 1.85 -0.32 -16.69
CA ILE A 10 3.22 -0.75 -16.40
C ILE A 10 3.34 -0.99 -14.90
N GLY A 11 3.37 -2.26 -14.50
CA GLY A 11 3.44 -2.72 -13.10
C GLY A 11 2.27 -3.61 -12.71
N GLY A 12 2.56 -4.86 -12.37
CA GLY A 12 1.60 -5.88 -11.90
C GLY A 12 1.48 -5.93 -10.37
N GLY A 13 1.55 -4.78 -9.72
CA GLY A 13 1.25 -4.63 -8.28
C GLY A 13 -0.22 -4.29 -8.02
N VAL A 14 -0.57 -4.11 -6.74
CA VAL A 14 -1.97 -3.81 -6.33
C VAL A 14 -2.54 -2.58 -7.04
N THR A 15 -1.74 -1.52 -7.24
CA THR A 15 -2.15 -0.31 -7.96
C THR A 15 -2.54 -0.62 -9.40
N GLY A 16 -1.65 -1.27 -10.16
CA GLY A 16 -1.90 -1.57 -11.57
C GLY A 16 -3.10 -2.52 -11.74
N LEU A 17 -3.20 -3.53 -10.88
CA LEU A 17 -4.31 -4.48 -10.92
C LEU A 17 -5.65 -3.86 -10.50
N PHE A 18 -5.70 -3.00 -9.47
CA PHE A 18 -6.94 -2.31 -9.12
C PHE A 18 -7.35 -1.29 -10.18
N THR A 19 -6.41 -0.60 -10.83
CA THR A 19 -6.77 0.27 -11.96
C THR A 19 -7.36 -0.55 -13.10
N ALA A 20 -6.74 -1.67 -13.48
CA ALA A 20 -7.28 -2.59 -14.48
C ALA A 20 -8.67 -3.12 -14.07
N TYR A 21 -8.86 -3.41 -12.78
CA TYR A 21 -10.13 -3.88 -12.21
C TYR A 21 -11.25 -2.87 -12.42
N TYR A 22 -11.01 -1.60 -12.12
CA TYR A 22 -12.02 -0.55 -12.32
C TYR A 22 -12.24 -0.21 -13.79
N LEU A 23 -11.20 -0.27 -14.64
CA LEU A 23 -11.38 -0.17 -16.09
C LEU A 23 -12.31 -1.29 -16.61
N ALA A 24 -12.07 -2.53 -16.21
CA ALA A 24 -12.89 -3.67 -16.61
C ALA A 24 -14.32 -3.59 -16.05
N LYS A 25 -14.53 -3.11 -14.81
CA LYS A 25 -15.89 -2.85 -14.27
C LYS A 25 -16.65 -1.77 -15.06
N LYS A 26 -15.93 -0.84 -15.70
CA LYS A 26 -16.49 0.17 -16.61
C LYS A 26 -16.60 -0.32 -18.07
N GLY A 27 -16.36 -1.60 -18.33
CA GLY A 27 -16.47 -2.20 -19.67
C GLY A 27 -15.22 -2.03 -20.54
N VAL A 28 -14.13 -1.45 -20.02
CA VAL A 28 -12.86 -1.31 -20.74
C VAL A 28 -11.96 -2.49 -20.40
N THR A 29 -12.06 -3.54 -21.21
CA THR A 29 -11.28 -4.79 -21.05
C THR A 29 -10.10 -4.89 -22.00
N ASP A 30 -10.03 -4.01 -23.00
CA ASP A 30 -8.89 -3.88 -23.91
C ASP A 30 -7.69 -3.22 -23.21
N VAL A 31 -7.12 -3.95 -22.25
CA VAL A 31 -6.08 -3.52 -21.33
C VAL A 31 -4.94 -4.51 -21.37
N VAL A 32 -3.72 -3.99 -21.42
CA VAL A 32 -2.47 -4.77 -21.31
C VAL A 32 -1.75 -4.36 -20.03
N VAL A 33 -1.42 -5.33 -19.16
CA VAL A 33 -0.58 -5.13 -17.98
C VAL A 33 0.80 -5.74 -18.23
N LEU A 34 1.85 -4.95 -18.08
CA LEU A 34 3.25 -5.35 -18.26
C LEU A 34 3.94 -5.41 -16.89
N GLU A 35 4.36 -6.60 -16.47
CA GLU A 35 5.08 -6.83 -15.22
C GLU A 35 6.48 -7.37 -15.51
N LYS A 36 7.50 -6.69 -14.97
CA LYS A 36 8.91 -7.04 -15.17
C LYS A 36 9.30 -8.41 -14.61
N LYS A 37 8.63 -8.85 -13.55
CA LYS A 37 8.86 -10.15 -12.87
C LYS A 37 7.55 -10.93 -12.82
N TYR A 38 7.20 -11.49 -11.65
CA TYR A 38 5.90 -12.11 -11.39
C TYR A 38 4.96 -11.10 -10.72
N ILE A 39 3.65 -11.36 -10.77
CA ILE A 39 2.64 -10.53 -10.12
C ILE A 39 2.90 -10.39 -8.61
N GLY A 40 2.99 -9.16 -8.12
CA GLY A 40 3.32 -8.90 -6.72
C GLY A 40 4.81 -8.91 -6.39
N TYR A 41 5.72 -9.01 -7.36
CA TYR A 41 7.17 -8.99 -7.09
C TYR A 41 7.64 -7.73 -6.36
N GLY A 42 6.93 -6.60 -6.44
CA GLY A 42 7.31 -5.38 -5.74
C GLY A 42 6.94 -5.38 -4.24
N ALA A 43 6.69 -4.18 -3.72
CA ALA A 43 6.20 -3.97 -2.35
C ALA A 43 4.84 -4.66 -2.08
N SER A 44 4.03 -4.87 -3.12
CA SER A 44 2.72 -5.54 -3.04
C SER A 44 2.79 -6.97 -2.51
N GLY A 45 3.87 -7.72 -2.75
CA GLY A 45 4.06 -9.08 -2.21
C GLY A 45 4.95 -9.15 -0.97
N ARG A 46 5.38 -8.02 -0.40
CA ARG A 46 6.33 -7.96 0.74
C ARG A 46 5.78 -7.25 1.97
N ASN A 47 4.58 -6.69 1.90
CA ASN A 47 3.95 -5.96 2.99
C ASN A 47 3.28 -6.92 4.00
N GLY A 48 2.96 -6.40 5.18
CA GLY A 48 2.26 -7.14 6.24
C GLY A 48 0.74 -7.29 6.05
N GLY A 49 0.17 -6.92 4.89
CA GLY A 49 -1.26 -7.09 4.58
C GLY A 49 -2.20 -6.08 5.24
N GLY A 50 -1.66 -5.03 5.84
CA GLY A 50 -2.42 -4.09 6.63
C GLY A 50 -3.45 -3.26 5.84
N VAL A 51 -4.65 -3.09 6.43
CA VAL A 51 -5.73 -2.24 5.93
C VAL A 51 -6.30 -1.41 7.10
N ARG A 52 -6.09 -0.08 7.06
CA ARG A 52 -6.34 0.82 8.20
C ARG A 52 -7.03 2.10 7.77
N GLN A 53 -7.96 2.59 8.59
CA GLN A 53 -8.69 3.86 8.41
C GLN A 53 -8.25 4.95 9.41
N GLN A 54 -7.44 4.60 10.41
CA GLN A 54 -6.92 5.51 11.43
C GLN A 54 -5.79 6.41 10.90
N TRP A 55 -6.14 7.47 10.16
CA TRP A 55 -5.22 8.44 9.54
C TRP A 55 -5.31 9.85 10.12
N GLY A 56 -4.32 10.70 9.84
CA GLY A 56 -4.24 12.07 10.34
C GLY A 56 -4.85 13.12 9.40
N THR A 57 -4.97 12.81 8.10
CA THR A 57 -5.49 13.73 7.08
C THR A 57 -6.86 13.29 6.56
N ARG A 58 -7.70 14.24 6.16
CA ARG A 58 -9.07 13.98 5.66
C ARG A 58 -9.03 13.07 4.43
N GLU A 59 -8.13 13.37 3.51
CA GLU A 59 -8.04 12.70 2.22
C GLU A 59 -7.70 11.22 2.41
N ASN A 60 -6.73 10.91 3.28
CA ASN A 60 -6.38 9.52 3.58
C ASN A 60 -7.51 8.77 4.30
N ILE A 61 -8.24 9.43 5.20
CA ILE A 61 -9.40 8.82 5.86
C ILE A 61 -10.48 8.48 4.82
N GLU A 62 -10.79 9.40 3.90
CA GLU A 62 -11.79 9.19 2.85
C GLU A 62 -11.38 8.06 1.89
N LEU A 63 -10.13 8.05 1.40
CA LEU A 63 -9.63 7.00 0.51
C LEU A 63 -9.62 5.62 1.19
N THR A 64 -9.18 5.54 2.45
CA THR A 64 -9.10 4.26 3.16
C THR A 64 -10.46 3.76 3.59
N LYS A 65 -11.38 4.63 4.00
CA LYS A 65 -12.78 4.25 4.28
C LYS A 65 -13.44 3.64 3.05
N ALA A 66 -13.27 4.26 1.88
CA ALA A 66 -13.78 3.71 0.62
C ALA A 66 -13.12 2.37 0.26
N SER A 67 -11.81 2.27 0.48
CA SER A 67 -11.05 1.05 0.19
C SER A 67 -11.41 -0.12 1.11
N VAL A 68 -11.65 0.12 2.41
CA VAL A 68 -12.16 -0.90 3.34
C VAL A 68 -13.48 -1.47 2.84
N GLY A 69 -14.41 -0.60 2.41
CA GLY A 69 -15.67 -1.06 1.83
C GLY A 69 -15.47 -1.97 0.61
N VAL A 70 -14.44 -1.75 -0.20
CA VAL A 70 -14.11 -2.66 -1.31
C VAL A 70 -13.56 -3.99 -0.78
N PHE A 71 -12.62 -3.96 0.17
CA PHE A 71 -12.03 -5.18 0.74
C PHE A 71 -13.05 -6.08 1.45
N GLU A 72 -14.13 -5.51 2.00
CA GLU A 72 -15.24 -6.26 2.59
C GLU A 72 -16.00 -7.14 1.59
N ARG A 73 -16.04 -6.75 0.30
CA ARG A 73 -16.85 -7.43 -0.74
C ARG A 73 -16.02 -8.07 -1.84
N ILE A 74 -14.75 -7.68 -1.99
CA ILE A 74 -13.93 -8.05 -3.14
C ILE A 74 -13.76 -9.57 -3.29
N ALA A 75 -13.70 -10.33 -2.19
CA ALA A 75 -13.56 -11.78 -2.23
C ALA A 75 -14.70 -12.48 -2.97
N GLU A 76 -15.93 -11.98 -2.81
CA GLU A 76 -17.10 -12.45 -3.54
C GLU A 76 -17.06 -11.95 -4.99
N GLU A 77 -16.75 -10.67 -5.21
CA GLU A 77 -16.69 -10.07 -6.55
C GLU A 77 -15.65 -10.76 -7.45
N VAL A 78 -14.49 -11.15 -6.90
CA VAL A 78 -13.43 -11.86 -7.63
C VAL A 78 -13.51 -13.38 -7.55
N ASN A 79 -14.43 -13.91 -6.74
CA ASN A 79 -14.55 -15.33 -6.42
C ASN A 79 -13.19 -15.96 -6.02
N TYR A 80 -12.53 -15.34 -5.04
CA TYR A 80 -11.21 -15.77 -4.56
C TYR A 80 -11.05 -15.43 -3.06
N PRO A 81 -10.48 -16.34 -2.24
CA PRO A 81 -10.39 -16.12 -0.79
C PRO A 81 -9.31 -15.10 -0.43
N ILE A 82 -9.66 -13.82 -0.33
CA ILE A 82 -8.69 -12.75 0.00
C ILE A 82 -8.22 -12.77 1.47
N TRP A 83 -8.98 -13.43 2.34
CA TRP A 83 -8.70 -13.54 3.77
C TRP A 83 -8.56 -12.19 4.45
N PHE A 84 -9.47 -11.26 4.15
CA PHE A 84 -9.56 -9.99 4.89
C PHE A 84 -10.18 -10.23 6.26
N ASN A 85 -9.41 -10.05 7.32
CA ASN A 85 -9.83 -10.20 8.71
C ASN A 85 -9.94 -8.84 9.39
N GLN A 86 -11.17 -8.40 9.67
CA GLN A 86 -11.45 -7.19 10.46
C GLN A 86 -11.35 -7.48 11.96
N GLY A 87 -10.12 -7.75 12.42
CA GLY A 87 -9.80 -7.88 13.85
C GLY A 87 -9.50 -6.54 14.54
N GLY A 88 -9.46 -5.46 13.77
CA GLY A 88 -9.13 -4.12 14.20
C GLY A 88 -7.64 -3.78 14.15
N TYR A 89 -7.34 -2.52 14.47
CA TYR A 89 -5.99 -2.01 14.67
C TYR A 89 -5.90 -1.39 16.04
N LEU A 90 -4.88 -1.75 16.81
CA LEU A 90 -4.57 -1.21 18.12
C LEU A 90 -3.27 -0.41 18.05
N ILE A 91 -3.40 0.92 18.04
CA ILE A 91 -2.27 1.85 17.97
C ILE A 91 -1.94 2.31 19.39
N LEU A 92 -0.81 1.84 19.91
CA LEU A 92 -0.36 2.05 21.27
C LEU A 92 0.15 3.48 21.48
N ALA A 93 -0.25 4.10 22.59
CA ALA A 93 0.26 5.39 23.06
C ALA A 93 1.12 5.20 24.31
N HIS A 94 2.21 5.95 24.40
CA HIS A 94 3.22 5.87 25.46
C HIS A 94 3.38 7.20 26.23
N THR A 95 2.92 8.33 25.67
CA THR A 95 3.04 9.66 26.29
C THR A 95 1.75 10.46 26.16
N GLU A 96 1.54 11.44 27.05
CA GLU A 96 0.38 12.34 26.94
C GLU A 96 0.39 13.22 25.70
N GLU A 97 1.56 13.41 25.09
CA GLU A 97 1.64 14.05 23.79
C GLU A 97 0.99 13.17 22.71
N GLU A 98 1.32 11.88 22.66
CA GLU A 98 0.71 10.91 21.74
C GLU A 98 -0.80 10.80 22.01
N LYS A 99 -1.24 10.76 23.28
CA LYS A 99 -2.68 10.76 23.61
C LYS A 99 -3.41 11.98 23.06
N ARG A 100 -2.86 13.18 23.23
CA ARG A 100 -3.44 14.42 22.68
C ARG A 100 -3.48 14.41 21.16
N GLU A 101 -2.45 13.89 20.51
CA GLU A 101 -2.44 13.73 19.05
C GLU A 101 -3.49 12.72 18.58
N PHE A 102 -3.56 11.56 19.22
CA PHE A 102 -4.52 10.51 18.93
C PHE A 102 -5.95 10.99 19.16
N GLU A 103 -6.19 11.86 20.13
CA GLU A 103 -7.48 12.50 20.32
C GLU A 103 -7.86 13.42 19.15
N ARG A 104 -6.92 14.27 18.67
CA ARG A 104 -7.15 15.12 17.49
C ARG A 104 -7.48 14.28 16.26
N MET A 105 -6.67 13.25 15.98
CA MET A 105 -6.89 12.33 14.87
C MET A 105 -8.25 11.61 14.99
N ARG A 106 -8.58 11.10 16.18
CA ARG A 106 -9.85 10.41 16.44
C ARG A 106 -11.05 11.31 16.22
N ARG A 107 -11.00 12.59 16.62
CA ARG A 107 -12.07 13.56 16.35
C ARG A 107 -12.29 13.75 14.85
N LEU A 108 -11.21 13.89 14.08
CA LEU A 108 -11.29 13.98 12.61
C LEU A 108 -11.90 12.69 12.01
N GLN A 109 -11.35 11.52 12.36
CA GLN A 109 -11.83 10.20 11.92
C GLN A 109 -13.33 10.01 12.20
N ASN A 110 -13.76 10.31 13.43
CA ASN A 110 -15.15 10.19 13.83
C ASN A 110 -16.06 11.15 13.06
N SER A 111 -15.61 12.38 12.77
CA SER A 111 -16.40 13.33 11.96
C SER A 111 -16.58 12.86 10.50
N LEU A 112 -15.71 11.97 10.02
CA LEU A 112 -15.80 11.31 8.72
C LEU A 112 -16.47 9.93 8.78
N GLY A 113 -17.00 9.55 9.94
CA GLY A 113 -17.72 8.28 10.15
C GLY A 113 -16.83 7.05 10.36
N VAL A 114 -15.52 7.23 10.60
CA VAL A 114 -14.62 6.17 11.03
C VAL A 114 -14.61 6.14 12.56
N LYS A 115 -15.27 5.15 13.16
CA LYS A 115 -15.59 5.09 14.60
C LYS A 115 -14.41 4.60 15.45
N THR A 116 -13.30 5.33 15.42
CA THR A 116 -12.15 5.06 16.29
C THR A 116 -12.46 5.45 17.73
N ARG A 117 -12.07 4.58 18.67
CA ARG A 117 -12.21 4.83 20.11
C ARG A 117 -10.86 4.80 20.81
N TRP A 118 -10.75 5.59 21.88
CA TRP A 118 -9.67 5.47 22.84
C TRP A 118 -9.96 4.28 23.76
N LEU A 119 -8.92 3.57 24.15
CA LEU A 119 -8.94 2.50 25.13
C LEU A 119 -7.94 2.82 26.23
N GLU A 120 -8.38 2.72 27.48
CA GLU A 120 -7.49 2.64 28.62
C GLU A 120 -6.70 1.32 28.59
N PRO A 121 -5.55 1.23 29.30
CA PRO A 121 -4.69 0.05 29.24
C PRO A 121 -5.42 -1.27 29.55
N GLU A 122 -6.33 -1.28 30.51
CA GLU A 122 -7.14 -2.44 30.89
C GLU A 122 -8.06 -2.89 29.74
N GLU A 123 -8.71 -1.95 29.06
CA GLU A 123 -9.56 -2.23 27.90
C GLU A 123 -8.74 -2.76 26.71
N ALA A 124 -7.51 -2.27 26.53
CA ALA A 124 -6.58 -2.83 25.54
C ALA A 124 -6.22 -4.29 25.86
N ARG A 125 -6.04 -4.63 27.14
CA ARG A 125 -5.79 -6.00 27.60
C ARG A 125 -7.01 -6.92 27.41
N GLU A 126 -8.23 -6.41 27.49
CA GLU A 126 -9.42 -7.20 27.15
C GLU A 126 -9.42 -7.64 25.68
N ILE A 127 -8.95 -6.78 24.76
CA ILE A 127 -8.84 -7.11 23.33
C ILE A 127 -7.65 -8.04 23.05
N VAL A 128 -6.51 -7.79 23.70
CA VAL A 128 -5.28 -8.57 23.55
C VAL A 128 -4.77 -8.99 24.92
N PRO A 129 -5.22 -10.14 25.47
CA PRO A 129 -4.88 -10.55 26.84
C PRO A 129 -3.38 -10.70 27.13
N GLU A 130 -2.60 -11.00 26.09
CA GLU A 130 -1.14 -11.21 26.18
C GLU A 130 -0.35 -9.88 26.10
N ILE A 131 -1.04 -8.73 25.95
CA ILE A 131 -0.37 -7.44 25.86
C ILE A 131 0.16 -6.99 27.23
N ASN A 132 1.42 -6.60 27.25
CA ASN A 132 2.00 -5.91 28.39
C ASN A 132 1.58 -4.44 28.35
N THR A 133 0.83 -4.02 29.37
CA THR A 133 0.28 -2.67 29.47
C THR A 133 1.13 -1.73 30.32
N ASP A 134 2.20 -2.21 30.96
CA ASP A 134 2.98 -1.45 31.96
C ASP A 134 3.71 -0.23 31.36
N PHE A 135 3.81 -0.16 30.03
CA PHE A 135 4.54 0.90 29.31
C PHE A 135 3.68 1.61 28.25
N ILE A 136 2.36 1.42 28.29
CA ILE A 136 1.39 2.18 27.51
C ILE A 136 0.50 2.98 28.45
N ILE A 137 0.02 4.11 27.99
CA ILE A 137 -0.97 4.92 28.72
C ILE A 137 -2.38 4.76 28.13
N GLY A 138 -2.50 3.95 27.07
CA GLY A 138 -3.74 3.65 26.37
C GLY A 138 -3.47 3.36 24.89
N ALA A 139 -4.54 3.26 24.11
CA ALA A 139 -4.45 2.98 22.67
C ALA A 139 -5.64 3.54 21.89
N ASN A 140 -5.42 3.91 20.63
CA ASN A 140 -6.50 4.07 19.66
C ASN A 140 -6.87 2.70 19.07
N TYR A 141 -8.16 2.43 18.96
CA TYR A 141 -8.69 1.20 18.40
C TYR A 141 -9.84 1.46 17.43
N ASN A 142 -9.76 0.85 16.24
CA ASN A 142 -10.86 0.79 15.30
C ASN A 142 -11.13 -0.68 14.91
N PRO A 143 -12.31 -1.25 15.19
CA PRO A 143 -12.60 -2.66 14.93
C PRO A 143 -12.80 -3.00 13.44
N THR A 144 -13.09 -2.00 12.59
CA THR A 144 -13.32 -2.22 11.15
C THR A 144 -12.03 -2.18 10.33
N ASP A 145 -10.90 -1.85 10.96
CA ASP A 145 -9.58 -2.07 10.37
C ASP A 145 -9.23 -3.57 10.37
N GLY A 146 -8.28 -3.98 9.53
CA GLY A 146 -8.00 -5.40 9.39
C GLY A 146 -6.75 -5.72 8.59
N VAL A 147 -6.53 -7.01 8.42
CA VAL A 147 -5.39 -7.54 7.69
C VAL A 147 -5.87 -8.54 6.66
N LEU A 148 -5.36 -8.43 5.43
CA LEU A 148 -5.61 -9.38 4.36
C LEU A 148 -4.35 -10.18 4.01
N GLN A 149 -4.50 -11.21 3.18
CA GLN A 149 -3.35 -11.90 2.60
C GLN A 149 -2.98 -11.22 1.26
N PRO A 150 -1.80 -10.57 1.14
CA PRO A 150 -1.47 -9.76 -0.04
C PRO A 150 -1.40 -10.53 -1.36
N PHE A 151 -0.83 -11.74 -1.36
CA PHE A 151 -0.77 -12.60 -2.54
C PHE A 151 -2.14 -13.10 -2.97
N LEU A 152 -3.03 -13.48 -2.03
CA LEU A 152 -4.39 -13.91 -2.37
C LEU A 152 -5.18 -12.78 -3.01
N LEU A 153 -5.02 -11.54 -2.52
CA LEU A 153 -5.57 -10.34 -3.17
C LEU A 153 -5.08 -10.21 -4.62
N LEU A 154 -3.77 -10.28 -4.82
CA LEU A 154 -3.16 -10.13 -6.13
C LEU A 154 -3.58 -11.24 -7.10
N TRP A 155 -3.59 -12.50 -6.66
CA TRP A 155 -3.98 -13.64 -7.48
C TRP A 155 -5.47 -13.64 -7.79
N GLY A 156 -6.32 -13.23 -6.84
CA GLY A 156 -7.75 -13.05 -7.07
C GLY A 156 -8.03 -11.99 -8.13
N LEU A 157 -7.38 -10.84 -8.03
CA LEU A 157 -7.48 -9.78 -9.05
C LEU A 157 -6.94 -10.26 -10.40
N GLU A 158 -5.75 -10.86 -10.45
CA GLU A 158 -5.16 -11.37 -11.68
C GLU A 158 -6.09 -12.36 -12.39
N LYS A 159 -6.60 -13.36 -11.65
CA LYS A 159 -7.54 -14.36 -12.19
C LYS A 159 -8.77 -13.69 -12.78
N TRP A 160 -9.42 -12.82 -12.00
CA TRP A 160 -10.65 -12.15 -12.39
C TRP A 160 -10.48 -11.24 -13.63
N LEU A 161 -9.32 -10.59 -13.73
CA LEU A 161 -8.96 -9.74 -14.87
C LEU A 161 -8.73 -10.55 -16.14
N ARG A 162 -7.97 -11.65 -16.04
CA ARG A 162 -7.72 -12.56 -17.17
C ARG A 162 -9.01 -13.14 -17.72
N GLU A 163 -9.94 -13.55 -16.84
CA GLU A 163 -11.27 -14.05 -17.20
C GLU A 163 -12.13 -13.03 -17.96
N ARG A 164 -11.80 -11.74 -17.87
CA ARG A 164 -12.48 -10.63 -18.57
C ARG A 164 -11.73 -10.13 -19.79
N GLY A 165 -10.67 -10.81 -20.21
CA GLY A 165 -9.92 -10.49 -21.41
C GLY A 165 -8.78 -9.49 -21.21
N VAL A 166 -8.50 -9.06 -19.98
CA VAL A 166 -7.30 -8.24 -19.71
C VAL A 166 -6.06 -9.11 -19.91
N ARG A 167 -5.15 -8.63 -20.76
CA ARG A 167 -3.91 -9.34 -21.10
C ARG A 167 -2.82 -8.95 -20.12
N ILE A 168 -2.37 -9.90 -19.30
CA ILE A 168 -1.34 -9.68 -18.29
C ILE A 168 -0.07 -10.45 -18.67
N TYR A 169 1.02 -9.72 -18.93
CA TYR A 169 2.31 -10.26 -19.33
C TYR A 169 3.34 -10.09 -18.22
N THR A 170 3.61 -11.17 -17.50
CA THR A 170 4.74 -11.28 -16.56
C THR A 170 6.06 -11.50 -17.30
N TYR A 171 7.17 -11.19 -16.64
CA TYR A 171 8.53 -11.26 -17.19
C TYR A 171 8.68 -10.44 -18.48
N THR A 172 8.06 -9.27 -18.52
CA THR A 172 8.04 -8.36 -19.67
C THR A 172 8.44 -6.96 -19.21
N PRO A 173 9.74 -6.71 -18.98
CA PRO A 173 10.23 -5.38 -18.62
C PRO A 173 9.94 -4.37 -19.72
N VAL A 174 9.39 -3.22 -19.33
CA VAL A 174 9.37 -2.03 -20.19
C VAL A 174 10.78 -1.43 -20.23
N THR A 175 11.26 -1.16 -21.44
CA THR A 175 12.61 -0.66 -21.72
C THR A 175 12.62 0.74 -22.32
N GLY A 176 11.48 1.25 -22.78
CA GLY A 176 11.39 2.57 -23.38
C GLY A 176 10.00 2.92 -23.88
N PHE A 177 9.91 4.10 -24.50
CA PHE A 177 8.69 4.63 -25.09
C PHE A 177 8.99 5.22 -26.48
N ARG A 178 8.02 5.17 -27.39
CA ARG A 178 8.00 6.02 -28.60
C ARG A 178 6.97 7.12 -28.42
N VAL A 179 7.44 8.36 -28.49
CA VAL A 179 6.64 9.56 -28.31
C VAL A 179 6.50 10.27 -29.66
N GLU A 180 5.27 10.60 -30.03
CA GLU A 180 4.93 11.35 -31.24
C GLU A 180 3.83 12.37 -30.87
N ASP A 181 3.99 13.62 -31.26
CA ASP A 181 3.01 14.71 -31.04
C ASP A 181 2.51 14.83 -29.58
N GLY A 182 3.44 14.81 -28.61
CA GLY A 182 3.08 14.93 -27.19
C GLY A 182 2.33 13.72 -26.61
N ARG A 183 2.37 12.58 -27.30
CA ARG A 183 1.71 11.33 -26.88
C ARG A 183 2.66 10.15 -26.93
N VAL A 184 2.57 9.25 -25.96
CA VAL A 184 3.20 7.93 -26.08
C VAL A 184 2.36 7.09 -27.04
N ARG A 185 2.96 6.71 -28.18
CA ARG A 185 2.33 5.82 -29.17
C ARG A 185 2.61 4.36 -28.88
N LYS A 186 3.84 4.05 -28.42
CA LYS A 186 4.25 2.68 -28.12
C LYS A 186 5.02 2.59 -26.81
N VAL A 187 4.68 1.58 -26.02
CA VAL A 187 5.46 1.10 -24.88
C VAL A 187 6.37 -0.03 -25.38
N LEU A 188 7.67 0.13 -25.22
CA LEU A 188 8.68 -0.81 -25.72
C LEU A 188 9.08 -1.81 -24.63
N THR A 189 9.25 -3.07 -25.02
CA THR A 189 9.69 -4.16 -24.15
C THR A 189 10.74 -5.00 -24.87
N GLU A 190 11.46 -5.85 -24.14
CA GLU A 190 12.38 -6.83 -24.76
C GLU A 190 11.67 -7.87 -25.64
N ARG A 191 10.34 -7.96 -25.55
CA ARG A 191 9.52 -8.97 -26.23
C ARG A 191 8.67 -8.37 -27.35
N GLY A 192 8.92 -7.12 -27.74
CA GLY A 192 8.16 -6.35 -28.73
C GLY A 192 7.47 -5.12 -28.12
N ALA A 193 6.46 -4.57 -28.78
CA ALA A 193 5.82 -3.32 -28.35
C ALA A 193 4.31 -3.44 -28.10
N VAL A 194 3.79 -2.52 -27.29
CA VAL A 194 2.35 -2.29 -27.10
C VAL A 194 1.99 -0.91 -27.60
N GLU A 195 1.15 -0.82 -28.63
CA GLU A 195 0.51 0.41 -29.05
C GLU A 195 -0.69 0.69 -28.13
N ALA A 196 -0.75 1.88 -27.53
CA ALA A 196 -1.78 2.19 -26.55
C ALA A 196 -2.33 3.62 -26.66
N GLU A 197 -3.64 3.77 -26.46
CA GLU A 197 -4.28 5.09 -26.41
C GLU A 197 -3.92 5.84 -25.13
N ASN A 198 -3.91 5.14 -23.98
CA ASN A 198 -3.46 5.63 -22.69
C ASN A 198 -2.39 4.71 -22.07
N VAL A 199 -1.45 5.30 -21.33
CA VAL A 199 -0.40 4.57 -20.61
C VAL A 199 -0.41 4.95 -19.14
N MET A 200 -0.41 3.96 -18.24
CA MET A 200 -0.26 4.16 -16.80
C MET A 200 1.07 3.59 -16.30
N ILE A 201 1.85 4.42 -15.61
CA ILE A 201 3.06 4.00 -14.90
C ILE A 201 2.70 3.74 -13.43
N ALA A 202 2.70 2.46 -13.04
CA ALA A 202 2.37 1.96 -11.70
C ALA A 202 3.44 1.00 -11.15
N ALA A 203 4.70 1.26 -11.49
CA ALA A 203 5.87 0.40 -11.28
C ALA A 203 6.58 0.61 -9.91
N GLY A 204 5.91 1.17 -8.91
CA GLY A 204 6.48 1.44 -7.58
C GLY A 204 7.77 2.27 -7.65
N THR A 205 8.84 1.78 -7.01
CA THR A 205 10.15 2.46 -6.98
C THR A 205 10.79 2.71 -8.35
N PHE A 206 10.27 2.09 -9.41
CA PHE A 206 10.73 2.28 -10.78
C PHE A 206 9.93 3.33 -11.55
N CYS A 207 8.86 3.90 -10.97
CA CYS A 207 8.07 4.96 -11.61
C CYS A 207 8.93 6.18 -11.95
N ARG A 208 9.84 6.57 -11.05
CA ARG A 208 10.77 7.69 -11.28
C ARG A 208 11.63 7.46 -12.52
N ASP A 209 12.25 6.28 -12.64
CA ASP A 209 13.17 6.00 -13.74
C ASP A 209 12.41 5.87 -15.08
N LEU A 210 11.17 5.37 -15.08
CA LEU A 210 10.32 5.33 -16.27
C LEU A 210 9.82 6.73 -16.68
N ALA A 211 9.42 7.56 -15.73
CA ALA A 211 9.01 8.94 -16.00
C ALA A 211 10.18 9.81 -16.50
N ALA A 212 11.40 9.57 -16.00
CA ALA A 212 12.59 10.26 -16.46
C ALA A 212 12.90 10.02 -17.96
N GLN A 213 12.58 8.83 -18.49
CA GLN A 213 12.68 8.54 -19.93
C GLN A 213 11.71 9.37 -20.79
N LEU A 214 10.67 9.91 -20.15
CA LEU A 214 9.68 10.80 -20.75
C LEU A 214 9.96 12.28 -20.42
N GLY A 215 11.13 12.59 -19.84
CA GLY A 215 11.53 13.95 -19.49
C GLY A 215 10.87 14.51 -18.22
N VAL A 216 10.20 13.68 -17.42
CA VAL A 216 9.51 14.12 -16.19
C VAL A 216 10.23 13.62 -14.95
N SER A 217 10.55 14.54 -14.04
CA SER A 217 11.13 14.21 -12.74
C SER A 217 10.03 13.89 -11.72
N ILE A 218 10.22 12.79 -10.99
CA ILE A 218 9.33 12.40 -9.87
C ILE A 218 10.17 12.41 -8.59
N PRO A 219 9.79 13.18 -7.56
CA PRO A 219 10.64 13.39 -6.37
C PRO A 219 10.53 12.24 -5.35
N THR A 220 10.46 10.98 -5.80
CA THR A 220 10.41 9.83 -4.90
C THR A 220 11.78 9.15 -4.74
N ARG A 221 11.95 8.49 -3.60
CA ARG A 221 13.15 7.72 -3.30
C ARG A 221 12.79 6.34 -2.74
N PRO A 222 13.46 5.27 -3.19
CA PRO A 222 13.32 3.96 -2.57
C PRO A 222 13.91 3.99 -1.16
N GLU A 223 13.22 3.37 -0.20
CA GLU A 223 13.72 3.19 1.16
C GLU A 223 13.43 1.77 1.62
N ARG A 224 14.47 1.05 2.04
CA ARG A 224 14.34 -0.35 2.44
C ARG A 224 13.57 -0.47 3.75
N HIS A 225 12.60 -1.37 3.75
CA HIS A 225 11.86 -1.79 4.92
C HIS A 225 11.93 -3.30 5.03
N GLU A 226 12.08 -3.78 6.25
CA GLU A 226 12.25 -5.20 6.55
C GLU A 226 11.00 -5.73 7.27
N ALA A 227 10.75 -7.02 7.08
CA ALA A 227 9.69 -7.73 7.77
C ALA A 227 10.14 -9.17 8.07
N MET A 228 9.46 -9.81 9.01
CA MET A 228 9.69 -11.21 9.34
C MET A 228 8.37 -11.95 9.54
N CYS A 229 8.46 -13.29 9.53
CA CYS A 229 7.42 -14.16 10.05
C CYS A 229 7.96 -15.16 11.07
N THR A 230 7.10 -15.53 12.02
CA THR A 230 7.38 -16.58 13.02
C THR A 230 6.94 -17.95 12.55
N GLU A 231 7.14 -18.97 13.39
CA GLU A 231 6.44 -20.24 13.28
C GLU A 231 4.93 -20.05 13.43
N GLY A 232 4.16 -20.99 12.86
CA GLY A 232 2.70 -21.00 12.94
C GLY A 232 2.23 -21.34 14.35
N MET A 233 1.31 -20.53 14.88
CA MET A 233 0.72 -20.72 16.20
C MET A 233 -0.81 -20.70 16.13
N ARG A 234 -1.48 -21.26 17.15
CA ARG A 234 -2.93 -21.08 17.31
C ARG A 234 -3.25 -19.58 17.30
N ARG A 235 -4.30 -19.19 16.57
CA ARG A 235 -4.71 -17.79 16.47
C ARG A 235 -5.26 -17.28 17.81
N TRP A 236 -4.73 -16.16 18.27
CA TRP A 236 -5.18 -15.46 19.48
C TRP A 236 -5.06 -13.93 19.34
N LEU A 237 -4.10 -13.43 18.55
CA LEU A 237 -3.97 -12.01 18.25
C LEU A 237 -4.90 -11.64 17.08
N LYS A 238 -5.95 -10.87 17.39
CA LYS A 238 -6.93 -10.42 16.39
C LYS A 238 -6.50 -9.13 15.68
N PRO A 239 -6.16 -8.03 16.40
CA PRO A 239 -5.83 -6.78 15.74
C PRO A 239 -4.40 -6.76 15.20
N MET A 240 -4.12 -5.84 14.28
CA MET A 240 -2.74 -5.37 14.06
C MET A 240 -2.32 -4.47 15.22
N ILE A 241 -1.15 -4.73 15.80
CA ILE A 241 -0.52 -3.89 16.80
C ILE A 241 0.39 -2.89 16.11
N ILE A 242 0.34 -1.62 16.53
CA ILE A 242 1.23 -0.56 16.05
C ILE A 242 1.75 0.25 17.23
N SER A 243 3.01 0.66 17.17
CA SER A 243 3.53 1.78 17.98
C SER A 243 4.35 2.71 17.10
N PHE A 244 3.93 3.97 16.98
CA PHE A 244 4.67 4.97 16.23
C PHE A 244 5.99 5.32 16.91
N ARG A 245 6.01 5.42 18.24
CA ARG A 245 7.24 5.63 19.02
C ARG A 245 8.36 4.65 18.69
N TYR A 246 8.02 3.38 18.51
CA TYR A 246 8.99 2.33 18.21
C TYR A 246 9.09 2.00 16.72
N GLY A 247 8.24 2.61 15.87
CA GLY A 247 8.15 2.29 14.45
C GLY A 247 7.79 0.83 14.16
N ILE A 248 7.14 0.13 15.09
CA ILE A 248 6.85 -1.30 15.00
C ILE A 248 5.40 -1.55 14.60
N TYR A 249 5.18 -2.58 13.80
CA TYR A 249 3.87 -3.17 13.58
C TYR A 249 3.95 -4.69 13.51
N PHE A 250 2.91 -5.39 13.94
CA PHE A 250 2.75 -6.82 13.67
C PHE A 250 1.29 -7.27 13.83
N ASN A 251 0.96 -8.38 13.18
CA ASN A 251 -0.33 -9.05 13.31
C ASN A 251 -0.13 -10.57 13.28
N GLN A 252 -1.20 -11.33 13.51
CA GLN A 252 -1.22 -12.77 13.27
C GLN A 252 -2.01 -13.10 12.00
N THR A 253 -1.40 -13.84 11.07
CA THR A 253 -2.02 -14.26 9.81
C THR A 253 -3.10 -15.34 10.07
N TYR A 254 -3.88 -15.67 9.04
CA TYR A 254 -4.78 -16.83 9.09
C TYR A 254 -4.04 -18.16 9.19
N LEU A 255 -2.81 -18.22 8.69
CA LEU A 255 -1.92 -19.39 8.80
C LEU A 255 -1.29 -19.51 10.19
N GLY A 256 -1.45 -18.51 11.05
CA GLY A 256 -1.07 -18.53 12.45
C GLY A 256 0.30 -17.92 12.75
N GLU A 257 1.06 -17.51 11.74
CA GLU A 257 2.34 -16.83 11.95
C GLU A 257 2.12 -15.39 12.41
N ILE A 258 3.05 -14.86 13.20
CA ILE A 258 3.16 -13.41 13.40
C ILE A 258 3.94 -12.85 12.23
N VAL A 259 3.38 -11.85 11.55
CA VAL A 259 4.05 -11.07 10.51
C VAL A 259 4.19 -9.64 10.99
N GLY A 260 5.37 -9.05 10.84
CA GLY A 260 5.61 -7.70 11.31
C GLY A 260 6.92 -7.10 10.83
N GLY A 261 7.04 -5.80 11.02
CA GLY A 261 8.23 -5.02 10.70
C GLY A 261 8.50 -3.94 11.73
N ILE A 262 9.70 -3.39 11.68
CA ILE A 262 10.14 -2.24 12.48
C ILE A 262 10.96 -1.31 11.59
N GLY A 263 10.68 -0.01 11.65
CA GLY A 263 11.41 1.00 10.91
C GLY A 263 12.87 1.11 11.37
N ASN A 264 13.80 1.28 10.42
CA ASN A 264 15.19 1.57 10.74
C ASN A 264 15.46 3.07 10.58
N PRO A 265 15.61 3.85 11.68
CA PRO A 265 15.81 5.30 11.60
C PRO A 265 17.16 5.68 10.96
N ARG A 266 18.05 4.71 10.73
CA ARG A 266 19.35 4.90 10.07
C ARG A 266 19.36 4.39 8.63
N GLU A 267 18.23 3.95 8.08
CA GLU A 267 18.17 3.47 6.71
C GLU A 267 18.51 4.60 5.74
N ARG A 268 19.36 4.29 4.75
CA ARG A 268 19.71 5.24 3.70
C ARG A 268 18.79 5.03 2.50
N PRO A 269 18.39 6.10 1.79
CA PRO A 269 17.69 5.96 0.52
C PRO A 269 18.47 5.10 -0.46
N GLY A 270 17.77 4.20 -1.16
CA GLY A 270 18.37 3.28 -2.12
C GLY A 270 17.50 2.07 -2.38
N LEU A 271 17.64 1.51 -3.58
CA LEU A 271 17.03 0.22 -3.91
C LEU A 271 17.86 -0.88 -3.24
N ASN A 272 17.37 -1.38 -2.11
CA ASN A 272 18.05 -2.43 -1.36
C ASN A 272 17.03 -3.47 -0.85
N LEU A 273 17.31 -4.74 -1.13
CA LEU A 273 16.48 -5.88 -0.73
C LEU A 273 17.24 -6.86 0.18
N SER A 274 18.42 -6.49 0.69
CA SER A 274 19.14 -7.28 1.67
C SER A 274 18.48 -7.18 3.04
N THR A 275 18.74 -8.17 3.89
CA THR A 275 18.27 -8.20 5.28
C THR A 275 19.38 -7.81 6.25
N SER A 276 19.03 -7.34 7.44
CA SER A 276 19.98 -6.96 8.49
C SER A 276 19.75 -7.72 9.80
N THR A 277 20.82 -8.03 10.53
CA THR A 277 20.72 -8.60 11.89
C THR A 277 20.20 -7.57 12.89
N TRP A 278 20.48 -6.29 12.65
CA TRP A 278 19.94 -5.17 13.42
C TRP A 278 18.41 -5.23 13.50
N PHE A 279 17.75 -5.48 12.36
CA PHE A 279 16.29 -5.59 12.32
C PHE A 279 15.76 -6.67 13.25
N LEU A 280 16.34 -7.88 13.21
CA LEU A 280 15.88 -8.99 14.07
C LEU A 280 16.06 -8.65 15.55
N GLN A 281 17.17 -8.02 15.92
CA GLN A 281 17.42 -7.59 17.29
C GLN A 281 16.42 -6.51 17.73
N ALA A 282 16.23 -5.46 16.91
CA ALA A 282 15.33 -4.35 17.21
C ALA A 282 13.88 -4.82 17.30
N PHE A 283 13.40 -5.57 16.30
CA PHE A 283 12.05 -6.11 16.28
C PHE A 283 11.81 -7.02 17.49
N SER A 284 12.69 -7.99 17.74
CA SER A 284 12.51 -8.96 18.84
C SER A 284 12.51 -8.26 20.20
N THR A 285 13.36 -7.25 20.40
CA THR A 285 13.43 -6.49 21.65
C THR A 285 12.10 -5.78 21.93
N ILE A 286 11.55 -5.09 20.94
CA ILE A 286 10.30 -4.34 21.13
C ILE A 286 9.08 -5.27 21.13
N ALA A 287 9.02 -6.26 20.24
CA ALA A 287 7.90 -7.19 20.16
C ALA A 287 7.75 -8.02 21.44
N THR A 288 8.85 -8.49 22.05
CA THR A 288 8.82 -9.20 23.33
C THR A 288 8.55 -8.29 24.53
N LYS A 289 8.77 -6.98 24.39
CA LYS A 289 8.32 -5.99 25.37
C LYS A 289 6.80 -5.81 25.31
N ILE A 290 6.23 -5.73 24.09
CA ILE A 290 4.79 -5.58 23.86
C ILE A 290 4.02 -6.86 24.21
N ILE A 291 4.52 -8.02 23.75
CA ILE A 291 3.93 -9.33 24.02
C ILE A 291 5.01 -10.23 24.65
N PRO A 292 5.07 -10.34 25.99
CA PRO A 292 6.08 -11.17 26.67
C PRO A 292 6.13 -12.62 26.21
N LYS A 293 4.98 -13.18 25.78
CA LYS A 293 4.88 -14.55 25.25
C LYS A 293 5.74 -14.80 24.01
N PHE A 294 6.10 -13.76 23.24
CA PHE A 294 6.96 -13.91 22.06
C PHE A 294 8.39 -14.35 22.38
N ARG A 295 8.83 -14.32 23.65
CA ARG A 295 10.14 -14.83 24.08
C ARG A 295 10.38 -16.31 23.76
N HIS A 296 9.30 -17.06 23.54
CA HIS A 296 9.32 -18.49 23.26
C HIS A 296 8.99 -18.84 21.81
N VAL A 297 8.84 -17.83 20.94
CA VAL A 297 8.41 -18.01 19.55
C VAL A 297 9.61 -17.90 18.62
N ARG A 298 9.72 -18.83 17.67
CA ARG A 298 10.82 -18.85 16.70
C ARG A 298 10.50 -17.95 15.51
N ILE A 299 11.48 -17.17 15.08
CA ILE A 299 11.47 -16.48 13.79
C ILE A 299 11.82 -17.50 12.71
N LEU A 300 10.97 -17.66 11.69
CA LEU A 300 11.20 -18.58 10.57
C LEU A 300 11.90 -17.90 9.40
N ARG A 301 11.50 -16.67 9.07
CA ARG A 301 11.98 -15.98 7.88
C ARG A 301 12.01 -14.48 8.09
N GLN A 302 12.99 -13.84 7.48
CA GLN A 302 13.08 -12.40 7.30
C GLN A 302 13.16 -12.08 5.80
N TRP A 303 12.62 -10.94 5.41
CA TRP A 303 12.77 -10.40 4.06
C TRP A 303 12.80 -8.87 4.09
N ALA A 304 13.13 -8.28 2.95
CA ALA A 304 13.08 -6.86 2.74
C ALA A 304 12.29 -6.50 1.47
N GLY A 305 11.73 -5.30 1.47
CA GLY A 305 11.13 -4.61 0.35
C GLY A 305 11.51 -3.14 0.35
N CYS A 306 11.16 -2.41 -0.70
CA CYS A 306 11.36 -0.97 -0.74
C CYS A 306 10.01 -0.25 -0.71
N TYR A 307 9.89 0.71 0.19
CA TYR A 307 8.90 1.77 0.06
C TYR A 307 9.36 2.73 -1.02
N ASP A 308 8.42 3.23 -1.82
CA ASP A 308 8.64 4.36 -2.72
C ASP A 308 8.15 5.61 -1.97
N VAL A 309 9.09 6.35 -1.40
CA VAL A 309 8.81 7.42 -0.43
C VAL A 309 8.78 8.77 -1.13
N SER A 310 7.69 9.50 -0.98
CA SER A 310 7.54 10.89 -1.40
C SER A 310 7.91 11.86 -0.26
N PRO A 311 8.24 13.13 -0.56
CA PRO A 311 8.65 14.12 0.45
C PRO A 311 7.62 14.36 1.57
N ASP A 312 6.33 14.31 1.25
CA ASP A 312 5.20 14.53 2.18
C ASP A 312 4.55 13.24 2.67
N ARG A 313 5.12 12.08 2.30
CA ARG A 313 4.57 10.75 2.56
C ARG A 313 3.17 10.52 1.95
N LYS A 314 2.71 11.34 1.00
CA LYS A 314 1.45 11.12 0.25
C LYS A 314 1.76 10.56 -1.15
N PRO A 315 0.88 9.71 -1.73
CA PRO A 315 1.09 9.22 -3.08
C PRO A 315 1.08 10.35 -4.12
N ILE A 316 1.60 10.04 -5.31
CA ILE A 316 1.52 10.90 -6.49
C ILE A 316 0.56 10.22 -7.45
N MET A 317 -0.49 10.93 -7.87
CA MET A 317 -1.51 10.47 -8.81
C MET A 317 -1.77 11.59 -9.80
N ASP A 318 -1.21 11.47 -11.00
CA ASP A 318 -1.28 12.57 -11.96
C ASP A 318 -1.18 12.10 -13.42
N ARG A 319 -1.55 12.99 -14.33
CA ARG A 319 -1.11 12.93 -15.73
C ARG A 319 0.27 13.59 -15.82
N LEU A 320 1.22 12.94 -16.49
CA LEU A 320 2.57 13.48 -16.64
C LEU A 320 2.53 14.81 -17.42
N PRO A 321 3.18 15.88 -16.90
CA PRO A 321 3.24 17.17 -17.60
C PRO A 321 3.83 17.03 -19.00
N GLY A 322 3.26 17.75 -19.97
CA GLY A 322 3.70 17.73 -21.37
C GLY A 322 3.27 16.50 -22.17
N LEU A 323 2.54 15.55 -21.57
CA LEU A 323 2.02 14.37 -22.26
C LEU A 323 0.51 14.25 -22.09
N GLU A 324 -0.20 14.00 -23.19
CA GLU A 324 -1.66 13.96 -23.15
C GLU A 324 -2.24 12.68 -22.56
N ASN A 325 -1.50 11.57 -22.68
CA ASN A 325 -2.03 10.22 -22.48
C ASN A 325 -1.20 9.35 -21.51
N VAL A 326 -0.28 9.94 -20.74
CA VAL A 326 0.52 9.21 -19.76
C VAL A 326 0.17 9.61 -18.35
N PHE A 327 -0.19 8.63 -17.53
CA PHE A 327 -0.58 8.78 -16.14
C PHE A 327 0.42 8.07 -15.24
N VAL A 328 0.61 8.55 -14.01
CA VAL A 328 1.49 7.93 -13.02
C VAL A 328 0.78 7.77 -11.69
N SER A 329 1.04 6.65 -11.03
CA SER A 329 0.63 6.42 -9.65
C SER A 329 1.76 5.76 -8.85
N CYS A 330 2.34 6.49 -7.90
CA CYS A 330 3.55 6.07 -7.16
C CYS A 330 3.68 6.79 -5.80
N GLY A 331 4.80 6.65 -5.10
CA GLY A 331 5.09 7.44 -3.89
C GLY A 331 4.27 7.07 -2.64
N TYR A 332 3.74 5.85 -2.58
CA TYR A 332 2.81 5.43 -1.51
C TYR A 332 3.38 5.38 -0.10
N SER A 333 4.69 5.56 0.09
CA SER A 333 5.30 5.75 1.41
C SER A 333 4.81 4.75 2.48
N GLY A 334 4.67 3.48 2.09
CA GLY A 334 4.35 2.36 2.98
C GLY A 334 2.89 1.92 3.09
N HIS A 335 1.93 2.65 2.50
CA HIS A 335 0.50 2.34 2.70
C HIS A 335 -0.27 2.12 1.40
N GLY A 336 0.41 1.73 0.32
CA GLY A 336 -0.19 1.56 -1.01
C GLY A 336 -1.29 0.51 -1.08
N VAL A 337 -1.19 -0.61 -0.34
CA VAL A 337 -2.22 -1.67 -0.36
C VAL A 337 -3.57 -1.12 0.10
N MET A 338 -3.61 -0.44 1.23
CA MET A 338 -4.88 -0.06 1.85
C MET A 338 -5.62 1.07 1.16
N ILE A 339 -4.96 1.83 0.28
CA ILE A 339 -5.61 2.85 -0.56
C ILE A 339 -5.80 2.38 -2.01
N SER A 340 -5.22 1.24 -2.40
CA SER A 340 -5.18 0.79 -3.81
C SER A 340 -6.54 0.68 -4.49
N PRO A 341 -7.66 0.28 -3.83
CA PRO A 341 -8.97 0.33 -4.44
C PRO A 341 -9.39 1.75 -4.83
N ALA A 342 -9.31 2.72 -3.91
CA ALA A 342 -9.70 4.10 -4.18
C ALA A 342 -8.79 4.75 -5.24
N VAL A 343 -7.49 4.45 -5.20
CA VAL A 343 -6.53 4.84 -6.25
C VAL A 343 -6.95 4.28 -7.61
N GLY A 344 -7.33 3.00 -7.69
CA GLY A 344 -7.81 2.40 -8.93
C GLY A 344 -9.06 3.09 -9.48
N MET A 345 -9.98 3.54 -8.62
CA MET A 345 -11.13 4.35 -9.02
C MET A 345 -10.71 5.70 -9.61
N ILE A 346 -9.75 6.39 -8.97
CA ILE A 346 -9.23 7.68 -9.44
C ILE A 346 -8.56 7.52 -10.79
N MET A 347 -7.55 6.64 -10.87
CA MET A 347 -6.72 6.49 -12.06
C MET A 347 -7.52 5.98 -13.27
N SER A 348 -8.47 5.06 -13.07
CA SER A 348 -9.35 4.62 -14.14
C SER A 348 -10.27 5.74 -14.63
N SER A 349 -10.81 6.59 -13.73
CA SER A 349 -11.66 7.73 -14.12
C SER A 349 -10.86 8.78 -14.89
N MET A 350 -9.66 9.12 -14.41
CA MET A 350 -8.76 10.07 -15.10
C MET A 350 -8.41 9.61 -16.52
N MET A 351 -8.09 8.33 -16.72
CA MET A 351 -7.77 7.79 -18.05
C MET A 351 -8.97 7.77 -19.00
N LEU A 352 -10.19 7.67 -18.48
CA LEU A 352 -11.43 7.70 -19.28
C LEU A 352 -11.97 9.12 -19.48
N GLY A 353 -11.30 10.15 -18.96
CA GLY A 353 -11.78 11.54 -19.00
C GLY A 353 -13.02 11.79 -18.13
N GLU A 354 -13.28 10.90 -17.17
CA GLU A 354 -14.40 11.00 -16.23
C GLU A 354 -13.98 11.76 -14.97
N LYS A 355 -14.96 12.37 -14.28
CA LYS A 355 -14.72 12.96 -12.96
C LYS A 355 -14.41 11.86 -11.93
N PRO A 356 -13.23 11.86 -11.28
CA PRO A 356 -12.93 10.89 -10.22
C PRO A 356 -13.88 11.02 -9.02
N PRO A 357 -14.16 9.92 -8.29
CA PRO A 357 -15.01 9.97 -7.10
C PRO A 357 -14.35 10.67 -5.90
N PHE A 358 -13.01 10.80 -5.92
CA PHE A 358 -12.22 11.52 -4.93
C PHE A 358 -11.32 12.51 -5.65
N ASP A 359 -11.12 13.70 -5.07
CA ASP A 359 -10.29 14.74 -5.68
C ASP A 359 -8.81 14.30 -5.75
N PRO A 360 -8.20 14.20 -6.95
CA PRO A 360 -6.79 13.88 -7.07
C PRO A 360 -5.87 15.09 -6.81
N ALA A 361 -6.39 16.32 -6.73
CA ALA A 361 -5.57 17.53 -6.60
C ALA A 361 -4.60 17.54 -5.40
N PRO A 362 -4.94 16.99 -4.22
CA PRO A 362 -3.97 16.84 -3.11
C PRO A 362 -2.78 15.91 -3.41
N TYR A 363 -2.86 15.12 -4.47
CA TYR A 363 -1.89 14.11 -4.86
C TYR A 363 -1.21 14.41 -6.20
N SER A 364 -1.42 15.61 -6.76
CA SER A 364 -0.81 16.04 -8.02
C SER A 364 0.71 16.15 -7.90
N LEU A 365 1.42 16.01 -9.01
CA LEU A 365 2.88 16.11 -9.06
C LEU A 365 3.35 17.56 -8.82
N ASP A 366 2.60 18.55 -9.30
CA ASP A 366 2.93 19.97 -9.20
C ASP A 366 2.88 20.52 -7.74
N ARG A 367 2.29 19.77 -6.79
CA ARG A 367 2.20 20.21 -5.39
C ARG A 367 3.57 20.42 -4.74
N PHE A 368 4.60 19.69 -5.21
CA PHE A 368 5.97 19.84 -4.74
C PHE A 368 6.60 21.15 -5.21
N GLU A 369 6.28 21.61 -6.42
CA GLU A 369 6.73 22.89 -6.95
C GLU A 369 5.98 24.05 -6.28
N ARG A 370 4.68 23.87 -6.02
CA ARG A 370 3.84 24.85 -5.30
C ARG A 370 4.16 24.97 -3.81
N GLY A 371 4.94 24.05 -3.23
CA GLY A 371 5.20 23.99 -1.79
C GLY A 371 3.97 23.64 -0.95
N ALA A 372 2.91 23.11 -1.56
CA ALA A 372 1.66 22.75 -0.90
C ALA A 372 1.77 21.38 -0.21
N LEU A 373 2.74 21.23 0.68
CA LEU A 373 3.06 19.97 1.35
C LEU A 373 2.38 19.88 2.71
N GLU A 374 1.58 18.84 2.88
CA GLU A 374 1.03 18.43 4.18
C GLU A 374 1.53 17.02 4.47
N VAL A 375 2.40 16.88 5.48
CA VAL A 375 3.02 15.59 5.81
C VAL A 375 2.04 14.71 6.56
N GLU A 376 1.83 13.48 6.07
CA GLU A 376 1.05 12.48 6.81
C GLU A 376 1.87 11.89 7.96
N GLY A 377 1.52 12.27 9.20
CA GLY A 377 2.20 11.83 10.42
C GLY A 377 1.88 10.39 10.83
N ALA A 378 0.75 9.82 10.39
CA ALA A 378 0.31 8.50 10.83
C ALA A 378 0.95 7.32 10.07
N VAL A 379 2.10 7.50 9.42
CA VAL A 379 2.82 6.44 8.70
C VAL A 379 3.77 5.70 9.64
N VAL A 380 3.74 4.36 9.64
CA VAL A 380 4.72 3.55 10.36
C VAL A 380 6.01 3.49 9.54
N GLY A 381 7.07 4.13 10.03
CA GLY A 381 8.35 4.25 9.32
C GLY A 381 9.17 5.42 9.81
#